data_AF-A0A930UUI0-F1
#
_entry.id   AF-A0A930UUI0-F1
#
_cell.length_a   1.000
_cell.length_b   1.000
_cell.length_c   1.000
_cell.angle_alpha   90.00
_cell.angle_beta   90.00
_cell.angle_gamma   90.00
#
_symmetry.space_group_name_H-M   'P 1'
#
loop_
_entity.id
_entity.type
_entity.pdbx_description
1 polymer ?
#
loop_
_entity_poly.entity_id
_entity_poly.type
_entity_poly.pdbx_seq_one_letter_code
_entity_poly.pdbx_strand_id
1 'polypeptide(L)'
;MVMVSLKTYHTDEEGNYRYTVDSPIKTGETLTVTSTNSYDNRATEQSPTPDEIAPSAPVIEINEQGTVISGIAEPGSTIEAQVTSKDGQTTRYNR
;
A
#
# COMPACT_ATOMS: atom_id res chain seq x y z
N MET A 1 -12.56 25.75 -1.65
CA MET A 1 -12.70 25.23 -3.01
C MET A 1 -11.38 24.56 -3.38
N VAL A 2 -11.28 23.23 -3.32
CA VAL A 2 -10.07 22.54 -3.81
C VAL A 2 -10.20 22.47 -5.33
N MET A 3 -9.40 23.23 -6.06
CA MET A 3 -9.35 23.09 -7.51
C MET A 3 -8.64 21.79 -7.83
N VAL A 4 -9.38 20.81 -8.34
CA VAL A 4 -8.78 19.65 -9.00
C VAL A 4 -8.40 20.12 -10.41
N SER A 5 -7.12 20.35 -10.66
CA SER A 5 -6.62 20.62 -12.02
C SER A 5 -6.73 19.34 -12.84
N LEU A 6 -7.68 19.27 -13.77
CA LEU A 6 -7.76 18.20 -14.75
C LEU A 6 -6.61 18.38 -15.76
N LYS A 7 -5.55 17.57 -15.66
CA LYS A 7 -4.50 17.51 -16.67
C LYS A 7 -4.93 16.55 -17.79
N THR A 8 -5.02 17.05 -19.01
CA THR A 8 -5.22 16.25 -20.22
C THR A 8 -3.90 15.96 -20.89
N TYR A 9 -3.87 14.85 -21.59
CA TYR A 9 -2.69 14.03 -21.76
C TYR A 9 -2.94 13.25 -23.06
N HIS A 10 -2.05 13.42 -24.04
CA HIS A 10 -2.21 12.86 -25.38
C HIS A 10 -1.38 11.60 -25.58
N THR A 11 -1.96 10.59 -26.22
CA THR A 11 -1.24 9.40 -26.66
C THR A 11 -0.28 9.72 -27.80
N ASP A 12 0.77 8.93 -27.95
CA ASP A 12 1.61 8.95 -29.15
C ASP A 12 0.90 8.32 -30.36
N GLU A 13 1.60 8.24 -31.50
CA GLU A 13 1.09 7.69 -32.76
C GLU A 13 0.75 6.19 -32.68
N GLU A 14 1.27 5.48 -31.68
CA GLU A 14 1.01 4.06 -31.41
C GLU A 14 -0.08 3.85 -30.33
N GLY A 15 -0.55 4.93 -29.70
CA GLY A 15 -1.56 4.88 -28.64
C GLY A 15 -1.00 4.78 -27.22
N ASN A 16 0.32 4.88 -27.01
CA ASN A 16 0.91 4.83 -25.68
C ASN A 16 0.81 6.19 -24.98
N TYR A 17 0.79 6.18 -23.65
CA TYR A 17 0.81 7.39 -22.84
C TYR A 17 1.69 7.23 -21.60
N ARG A 18 2.34 8.31 -21.16
CA ARG A 18 3.16 8.32 -19.94
C ARG A 18 3.15 9.70 -19.30
N TYR A 19 2.78 9.76 -18.02
CA TYR A 19 2.68 11.01 -17.27
C TYR A 19 3.26 10.89 -15.87
N THR A 20 3.81 12.00 -15.40
CA THR A 20 4.25 12.16 -14.01
C THR A 20 3.29 13.08 -13.30
N VAL A 21 2.83 12.66 -12.13
CA VAL A 21 2.02 13.49 -11.23
C VAL A 21 2.93 14.27 -10.29
N ASP A 22 2.60 15.54 -10.03
CA ASP A 22 3.43 16.41 -9.17
C ASP A 22 3.31 16.04 -7.69
N SER A 23 2.19 15.41 -7.30
CA SER A 23 1.96 14.88 -5.96
C SER A 23 1.86 13.36 -6.02
N PRO A 24 2.59 12.63 -5.16
CA PRO A 24 2.45 11.19 -5.05
C PRO A 24 0.98 10.83 -4.77
N ILE A 25 0.49 9.79 -5.43
CA ILE A 25 -0.84 9.24 -5.13
C ILE A 25 -0.71 8.45 -3.83
N LYS A 26 -1.58 8.71 -2.86
CA LYS A 26 -1.44 8.15 -1.50
C LYS A 26 -2.12 6.79 -1.37
N THR A 27 -1.75 6.04 -0.34
CA THR A 27 -2.49 4.85 0.11
C THR A 27 -3.97 5.17 0.27
N GLY A 28 -4.82 4.29 -0.27
CA GLY A 28 -6.27 4.39 -0.15
C GLY A 28 -6.92 5.36 -1.15
N GLU A 29 -6.14 6.06 -1.97
CA GLU A 29 -6.66 6.81 -3.12
C GLU A 29 -6.93 5.86 -4.31
N THR A 30 -7.83 6.25 -5.21
CA THR A 30 -8.11 5.49 -6.45
C THR A 30 -7.69 6.32 -7.64
N LEU A 31 -6.81 5.78 -8.48
CA LEU A 31 -6.49 6.40 -9.77
C LEU A 31 -7.60 6.08 -10.75
N THR A 32 -8.22 7.10 -11.35
CA THR A 32 -9.20 6.94 -12.44
C THR A 32 -8.62 7.54 -13.71
N VAL A 33 -8.52 6.74 -14.78
CA VAL A 33 -8.09 7.17 -16.11
C VAL A 33 -9.27 7.08 -17.06
N THR A 34 -9.50 8.13 -17.84
CA THR A 34 -10.56 8.12 -18.87
C THR A 34 -9.98 8.54 -20.21
N SER A 35 -10.15 7.70 -21.22
CA SER A 35 -9.87 8.04 -22.61
C SER A 35 -11.16 8.46 -23.31
N THR A 36 -11.05 9.35 -24.29
CA THR A 36 -12.18 9.82 -25.11
C THR A 36 -11.69 9.92 -26.54
N ASN A 37 -12.42 9.31 -27.48
CA ASN A 37 -12.07 9.36 -28.90
C ASN A 37 -12.73 10.59 -29.59
N SER A 38 -12.44 10.78 -30.88
CA SER A 38 -12.96 11.91 -31.67
C SER A 38 -14.49 11.87 -31.91
N TYR A 39 -15.14 10.75 -31.61
CA TYR A 39 -16.59 10.57 -31.69
C TYR A 39 -17.28 10.70 -30.32
N ASP A 40 -16.54 11.17 -29.30
CA ASP A 40 -17.00 11.32 -27.90
C ASP A 40 -17.35 10.00 -27.19
N ASN A 41 -16.87 8.86 -27.70
CA ASN A 41 -16.96 7.60 -26.96
C ASN A 41 -15.89 7.56 -25.87
N ARG A 42 -16.28 7.17 -24.66
CA ARG A 42 -15.42 7.16 -23.47
C ARG A 42 -15.18 5.74 -22.96
N ALA A 43 -13.95 5.47 -22.52
CA ALA A 43 -13.61 4.29 -21.74
C ALA A 43 -12.90 4.72 -20.45
N THR A 44 -13.24 4.10 -19.34
CA THR A 44 -12.72 4.45 -18.01
C THR A 44 -12.14 3.21 -17.35
N GLU A 45 -10.94 3.35 -16.79
CA GLU A 45 -10.31 2.34 -15.95
C GLU A 45 -9.98 2.94 -14.59
N GLN A 46 -10.02 2.10 -13.56
CA GLN A 46 -9.65 2.45 -12.20
C GLN A 46 -8.57 1.49 -11.70
N SER A 47 -7.53 2.02 -11.07
CA SER A 47 -6.51 1.22 -10.41
C SER A 47 -6.43 1.61 -8.93
N PRO A 48 -6.37 0.63 -8.00
CA PRO A 48 -5.93 0.92 -6.64
C PRO A 48 -4.48 1.41 -6.68
N THR A 49 -4.12 2.26 -5.75
CA THR A 49 -2.76 2.78 -5.62
C THR A 49 -1.92 1.85 -4.75
N PRO A 50 -0.59 1.80 -4.93
CA PRO A 50 0.28 1.07 -4.02
C PRO A 50 0.09 1.58 -2.59
N ASP A 51 -0.01 0.66 -1.63
CA ASP A 51 0.04 1.03 -0.22
C ASP A 51 1.51 1.21 0.18
N GLU A 52 1.89 2.46 0.50
CA GLU A 52 3.24 2.82 0.93
C GLU A 52 3.35 3.09 2.43
N ILE A 53 2.26 2.95 3.20
CA ILE A 53 2.29 3.19 4.65
C ILE A 53 2.58 1.86 5.35
N ALA A 54 3.77 1.75 5.96
CA ALA A 54 4.10 0.59 6.76
C ALA A 54 3.16 0.48 7.99
N PRO A 55 2.79 -0.75 8.41
CA PRO A 55 2.01 -0.93 9.62
C PRO A 55 2.71 -0.38 10.86
N SER A 56 1.93 0.03 11.86
CA SER A 56 2.49 0.40 13.17
C SER A 56 3.20 -0.79 13.82
N ALA A 57 4.33 -0.54 14.48
CA ALA A 57 5.06 -1.58 15.20
C ALA A 57 4.16 -2.23 16.28
N PRO A 58 4.17 -3.57 16.43
CA PRO A 58 3.44 -4.23 17.50
C PRO A 58 3.97 -3.84 18.88
N VAL A 59 3.06 -3.71 19.85
CA VAL A 59 3.41 -3.67 21.28
C VAL A 59 3.45 -5.10 21.80
N ILE A 60 4.49 -5.44 22.56
CA ILE A 60 4.74 -6.82 23.02
C ILE A 60 4.79 -6.85 24.55
N GLU A 61 4.06 -7.80 25.13
CA GLU A 61 4.14 -8.19 26.53
C GLU A 61 4.52 -9.67 26.62
N ILE A 62 5.35 -10.00 27.61
CA ILE A 62 5.79 -11.36 27.90
C ILE A 62 5.46 -11.63 29.36
N ASN A 63 4.80 -12.76 29.65
CA ASN A 63 4.52 -13.14 31.03
C ASN A 63 5.82 -13.42 31.82
N GLU A 64 5.73 -13.43 33.14
CA GLU A 64 6.90 -13.65 34.01
C GLU A 64 7.62 -14.97 33.74
N GLN A 65 6.89 -16.00 33.28
CA GLN A 65 7.45 -17.31 32.95
C GLN A 65 8.12 -17.36 31.57
N GLY A 66 7.98 -16.32 30.73
CA GLY A 66 8.55 -16.27 29.38
C GLY A 66 7.88 -17.21 28.38
N THR A 67 6.69 -17.72 28.67
CA THR A 67 5.98 -18.74 27.91
C THR A 67 4.80 -18.23 27.11
N VAL A 68 4.33 -17.02 27.41
CA VAL A 68 3.19 -16.38 26.73
C VAL A 68 3.64 -15.03 26.22
N ILE A 69 3.41 -14.82 24.92
CA ILE A 69 3.62 -13.55 24.23
C ILE A 69 2.23 -13.02 23.86
N SER A 70 1.92 -11.81 24.31
CA SER A 70 0.69 -11.09 23.97
C SER A 70 1.04 -9.69 23.46
N GLY A 71 0.07 -9.03 22.84
CA GLY A 71 0.33 -7.73 22.26
C GLY A 71 -0.83 -7.17 21.47
N ILE A 72 -0.63 -5.95 20.97
CA ILE A 72 -1.54 -5.27 20.05
C ILE A 72 -0.76 -4.92 18.80
N ALA A 73 -1.36 -5.16 17.64
CA ALA A 73 -0.85 -4.77 16.34
C ALA A 73 -1.96 -4.13 15.52
N GLU A 74 -1.61 -3.55 14.38
CA GLU A 74 -2.57 -2.95 13.47
C GLU A 74 -3.57 -3.99 12.95
N PRO A 75 -4.89 -3.70 12.92
CA PRO A 75 -5.89 -4.63 12.41
C PRO A 75 -5.59 -5.07 10.98
N GLY A 76 -5.59 -6.39 10.75
CA GLY A 76 -5.30 -6.97 9.43
C GLY A 76 -3.81 -7.15 9.10
N SER A 77 -2.90 -6.70 9.97
CA SER A 77 -1.46 -7.00 9.82
C SER A 77 -1.13 -8.46 10.18
N THR A 78 -0.08 -8.99 9.56
CA THR A 78 0.49 -10.32 9.85
C THR A 78 1.58 -10.19 10.91
N ILE A 79 1.58 -11.10 11.89
CA ILE A 79 2.61 -11.15 12.94
C ILE A 79 3.56 -12.33 12.68
N GLU A 80 4.85 -12.01 12.57
CA GLU A 80 5.93 -12.99 12.61
C GLU A 80 6.74 -12.78 13.90
N ALA A 81 6.80 -13.79 14.75
CA ALA A 81 7.63 -13.76 15.95
C ALA A 81 8.85 -14.66 15.79
N GLN A 82 10.00 -14.22 16.27
CA GLN A 82 11.22 -15.04 16.34
C GLN A 82 11.93 -14.81 17.66
N VAL A 83 12.44 -15.89 18.25
CA VAL A 83 13.25 -15.85 19.47
C VAL A 83 14.64 -16.34 19.13
N THR A 84 15.65 -15.52 19.43
CA THR A 84 17.06 -15.89 19.32
C THR A 84 17.62 -16.11 20.71
N SER A 85 18.15 -17.31 20.97
CA SER A 85 18.81 -17.65 22.23
C SER A 85 20.15 -16.91 22.37
N LYS A 86 20.72 -16.89 23.58
CA LYS A 86 22.05 -16.30 23.83
C LYS A 86 23.16 -16.97 23.01
N ASP A 87 22.97 -18.23 22.63
CA ASP A 87 23.89 -19.01 21.80
C ASP A 87 23.67 -18.76 20.29
N GLY A 88 22.76 -17.85 19.93
CA GLY A 88 22.47 -17.47 18.55
C GLY A 88 21.46 -18.38 17.83
N GLN A 89 20.88 -19.37 18.52
CA GLN A 89 19.88 -20.26 17.91
C GLN A 89 18.54 -19.54 17.78
N THR A 90 17.94 -19.55 16.58
CA THR A 90 16.66 -18.88 16.31
C THR A 90 15.51 -19.87 16.17
N THR A 91 14.40 -19.59 16.85
CA THR A 91 13.11 -20.29 16.70
C THR A 91 12.09 -19.31 16.15
N ARG A 92 11.41 -19.64 15.05
CA ARG A 92 10.31 -18.84 14.48
C ARG A 92 8.97 -19.35 15.00
N TYR A 93 8.12 -18.42 15.39
CA TYR A 93 6.74 -18.63 15.78
C TYR A 93 5.86 -17.93 14.75
N ASN A 94 5.44 -18.70 13.77
CA ASN A 94 4.50 -18.31 12.73
C ASN A 94 3.15 -18.96 13.07
N ARG A 95 2.09 -18.16 13.12
CA ARG A 95 0.72 -18.66 13.12
C ARG A 95 0.20 -18.71 11.69
#